data_AF-A0AA96V1C0-F1
#
_entry.id   AF-A0AA96V1C0-F1
#
_cell.length_a   1.000
_cell.length_b   1.000
_cell.length_c   1.000
_cell.angle_alpha   90.00
_cell.angle_beta   90.00
_cell.angle_gamma   90.00
#
_symmetry.space_group_name_H-M   'P 1'
#
loop_
_entity.id
_entity.type
_entity.pdbx_description
1 polymer ?
#
loop_
_entity_poly.entity_id
_entity_poly.type
_entity_poly.pdbx_seq_one_letter_code
_entity_poly.pdbx_strand_id
1 'polypeptide(L)'
;MAEQKALPYYEFYSKPRWDNWISQIQSAGFSLQDEEKAEKSAAIFVNMADDVILSCLKIAARFDKGVVDEEKALEILDSIRDIVLAEVPSISEDADMMIFSVQDSLSCSMAAFEAYFMGDYDKKADFEALIKEAGAAEQDEELEIAFAIMATLGAAVISGQPFEEEYLTILPEDSIVAEWLDGIDSIAAALIGTDSYKNFDEVDDEE
;
A
#
# COMPACT_ATOMS: atom_id res chain seq x y z
N MET A 1 -9.73 -22.36 28.13
CA MET A 1 -9.18 -22.07 26.79
C MET A 1 -10.16 -21.10 26.18
N ALA A 2 -9.77 -19.84 26.02
CA ALA A 2 -10.64 -18.85 25.38
C ALA A 2 -10.73 -19.22 23.90
N GLU A 3 -11.94 -19.27 23.35
CA GLU A 3 -12.14 -19.35 21.91
C GLU A 3 -11.43 -18.15 21.28
N GLN A 4 -10.43 -18.42 20.45
CA GLN A 4 -9.85 -17.42 19.56
C GLN A 4 -10.95 -17.16 18.53
N LYS A 5 -11.73 -16.09 18.74
CA LYS A 5 -12.77 -15.67 17.80
C LYS A 5 -12.05 -15.35 16.49
N ALA A 6 -12.28 -16.14 15.45
CA ALA A 6 -11.70 -15.90 14.14
C ALA A 6 -12.06 -14.48 13.70
N LEU A 7 -11.06 -13.64 13.46
CA LEU A 7 -11.26 -12.29 12.94
C LEU A 7 -11.67 -12.44 11.46
N PRO A 8 -12.85 -11.95 11.07
CA PRO A 8 -13.26 -11.97 9.68
C PRO A 8 -12.42 -10.99 8.85
N TYR A 9 -11.99 -11.39 7.66
CA TYR A 9 -11.20 -10.54 6.74
C TYR A 9 -11.90 -9.22 6.37
N TYR A 10 -13.24 -9.22 6.33
CA TYR A 10 -14.03 -8.01 6.06
C TYR A 10 -13.91 -6.93 7.15
N GLU A 11 -13.34 -7.27 8.32
CA GLU A 11 -12.99 -6.30 9.38
C GLU A 11 -11.83 -5.37 8.97
N PHE A 12 -11.00 -5.78 8.01
CA PHE A 12 -9.82 -5.01 7.62
C PHE A 12 -10.07 -4.19 6.36
N TYR A 13 -10.52 -4.84 5.30
CA TYR A 13 -10.89 -4.19 4.05
C TYR A 13 -12.00 -4.96 3.36
N SER A 14 -12.84 -4.25 2.62
CA SER A 14 -14.02 -4.85 1.98
C SER A 14 -14.18 -4.36 0.54
N LYS A 15 -14.73 -5.22 -0.30
CA LYS A 15 -15.06 -4.87 -1.69
C LYS A 15 -15.98 -3.64 -1.80
N PRO A 16 -17.01 -3.47 -0.96
CA PRO A 16 -17.80 -2.23 -0.95
C PRO A 16 -16.99 -0.96 -0.67
N ARG A 17 -15.96 -1.02 0.17
CA ARG A 17 -15.08 0.14 0.47
C ARG A 17 -14.25 0.53 -0.76
N TRP A 18 -13.66 -0.45 -1.44
CA TRP A 18 -12.98 -0.23 -2.73
C TRP A 18 -13.92 0.32 -3.79
N ASP A 19 -15.10 -0.29 -3.95
CA ASP A 19 -16.10 0.12 -4.95
C ASP A 19 -16.61 1.55 -4.71
N ASN A 20 -16.65 1.98 -3.44
CA ASN A 20 -16.98 3.34 -3.09
C ASN A 20 -15.91 4.33 -3.59
N TRP A 21 -14.62 4.01 -3.51
CA TRP A 21 -13.55 4.84 -4.10
C TRP A 21 -13.66 4.93 -5.62
N ILE A 22 -13.85 3.78 -6.29
CA ILE A 22 -14.08 3.73 -7.74
C ILE A 22 -15.29 4.59 -8.15
N SER A 23 -16.38 4.51 -7.38
CA SER A 23 -17.60 5.31 -7.62
C SER A 23 -17.36 6.82 -7.44
N GLN A 24 -16.51 7.21 -6.48
CA GLN A 24 -16.12 8.60 -6.29
C GLN A 24 -15.26 9.12 -7.46
N ILE A 25 -14.30 8.32 -7.94
CA ILE A 25 -13.50 8.65 -9.13
C ILE A 25 -14.41 8.84 -10.34
N GLN A 26 -15.34 7.90 -10.57
CA GLN A 26 -16.31 7.99 -11.66
C GLN A 26 -17.16 9.26 -11.57
N SER A 27 -17.62 9.62 -10.36
CA SER A 27 -18.46 10.80 -10.14
C SER A 27 -17.69 12.12 -10.27
N ALA A 28 -16.40 12.13 -9.95
CA ALA A 28 -15.54 13.30 -10.05
C ALA A 28 -15.25 13.70 -11.51
N GLY A 29 -15.31 12.73 -12.44
CA GLY A 29 -15.06 12.98 -13.85
C GLY A 29 -13.63 13.44 -14.12
N PHE A 30 -12.66 12.79 -13.45
CA PHE A 30 -11.22 13.08 -13.56
C PHE A 30 -10.77 13.20 -15.01
N SER A 31 -9.94 14.22 -15.28
CA SER A 31 -9.23 14.36 -16.53
C SER A 31 -7.94 15.15 -16.34
N LEU A 32 -6.86 14.68 -16.93
CA LEU A 32 -5.55 15.31 -16.92
C LEU A 32 -5.47 16.56 -17.81
N GLN A 33 -6.41 16.69 -18.75
CA GLN A 33 -6.50 17.86 -19.63
C GLN A 33 -7.23 19.04 -18.98
N ASP A 34 -7.93 18.80 -17.87
CA ASP A 34 -8.71 19.80 -17.13
C ASP A 34 -8.08 19.99 -15.75
N GLU A 35 -7.17 20.97 -15.64
CA GLU A 35 -6.40 21.25 -14.42
C GLU A 35 -7.28 21.42 -13.18
N GLU A 36 -8.45 22.06 -13.31
CA GLU A 36 -9.38 22.28 -12.20
C GLU A 36 -9.98 20.95 -11.71
N LYS A 37 -10.30 20.03 -12.63
CA LYS A 37 -10.79 18.70 -12.25
C LYS A 37 -9.67 17.84 -11.70
N ALA A 38 -8.49 17.85 -12.32
CA ALA A 38 -7.33 17.11 -11.87
C ALA A 38 -6.99 17.47 -10.41
N GLU A 39 -6.86 18.76 -10.09
CA GLU A 39 -6.57 19.22 -8.73
C GLU A 39 -7.64 18.78 -7.72
N LYS A 40 -8.92 18.90 -8.08
CA LYS A 40 -10.04 18.55 -7.19
C LYS A 40 -10.17 17.06 -6.92
N SER A 41 -9.69 16.21 -7.83
CA SER A 41 -9.88 14.76 -7.74
C SER A 41 -8.60 13.96 -7.50
N ALA A 42 -7.42 14.58 -7.60
CA ALA A 42 -6.14 13.97 -7.21
C ALA A 42 -6.17 13.43 -5.79
N ALA A 43 -6.78 14.17 -4.85
CA ALA A 43 -6.93 13.74 -3.47
C ALA A 43 -7.73 12.43 -3.32
N ILE A 44 -8.61 12.09 -4.26
CA ILE A 44 -9.38 10.84 -4.20
C ILE A 44 -8.45 9.63 -4.37
N PHE A 45 -7.49 9.71 -5.29
CA PHE A 45 -6.52 8.63 -5.52
C PHE A 45 -5.57 8.45 -4.35
N VAL A 46 -5.05 9.55 -3.80
CA VAL A 46 -4.20 9.53 -2.60
C VAL A 46 -4.96 8.91 -1.41
N ASN A 47 -6.17 9.42 -1.13
CA ASN A 47 -6.98 8.90 -0.03
C ASN A 47 -7.34 7.42 -0.23
N MET A 48 -7.56 6.97 -1.46
CA MET A 48 -7.83 5.58 -1.80
C MET A 48 -6.63 4.67 -1.51
N ALA A 49 -5.40 5.10 -1.83
CA ALA A 49 -4.18 4.38 -1.46
C ALA A 49 -3.98 4.34 0.07
N ASP A 50 -4.10 5.48 0.73
CA ASP A 50 -3.99 5.60 2.19
C ASP A 50 -4.98 4.69 2.93
N ASP A 51 -6.21 4.62 2.43
CA ASP A 51 -7.29 3.80 3.00
C ASP A 51 -6.94 2.29 3.01
N VAL A 52 -6.28 1.82 1.95
CA VAL A 52 -5.75 0.44 1.86
C VAL A 52 -4.55 0.26 2.79
N ILE A 53 -3.60 1.19 2.75
CA ILE A 53 -2.39 1.14 3.59
C ILE A 53 -2.72 1.11 5.07
N LEU A 54 -3.66 1.95 5.53
CA LEU A 54 -4.15 1.96 6.91
C LEU A 54 -4.75 0.60 7.31
N SER A 55 -5.39 -0.08 6.36
CA SER A 55 -5.99 -1.40 6.59
C SER A 55 -4.91 -2.48 6.72
N CYS A 56 -3.84 -2.40 5.93
CA CYS A 56 -2.66 -3.26 6.09
C CYS A 56 -1.90 -2.97 7.42
N LEU A 57 -1.77 -1.70 7.81
CA LEU A 57 -1.19 -1.31 9.10
C LEU A 57 -2.00 -1.82 10.30
N LYS A 58 -3.34 -1.89 10.19
CA LYS A 58 -4.20 -2.54 11.20
C LYS A 58 -3.87 -4.04 11.37
N ILE A 59 -3.46 -4.72 10.30
CA ILE A 59 -2.98 -6.12 10.35
C ILE A 59 -1.64 -6.15 11.08
N ALA A 60 -0.68 -5.34 10.65
CA ALA A 60 0.66 -5.27 11.26
C ALA A 60 0.62 -4.97 12.77
N ALA A 61 -0.22 -4.01 13.20
CA ALA A 61 -0.39 -3.71 14.61
C ALA A 61 -0.94 -4.89 15.43
N ARG A 62 -1.82 -5.71 14.84
CA ARG A 62 -2.36 -6.93 15.49
C ARG A 62 -1.33 -8.06 15.49
N PHE A 63 -0.55 -8.19 14.42
CA PHE A 63 0.58 -9.13 14.31
C PHE A 63 1.63 -8.85 15.38
N ASP A 64 2.08 -7.59 15.51
CA ASP A 64 3.05 -7.15 16.52
C ASP A 64 2.64 -7.46 17.96
N LYS A 65 1.33 -7.41 18.24
CA LYS A 65 0.76 -7.71 19.56
C LYS A 65 0.44 -9.19 19.75
N GLY A 66 0.74 -10.05 18.78
CA GLY A 66 0.48 -11.49 18.80
C GLY A 66 -1.00 -11.85 18.79
N VAL A 67 -1.87 -10.95 18.33
CA VAL A 67 -3.32 -11.19 18.18
C VAL A 67 -3.59 -12.00 16.93
N VAL A 68 -2.83 -11.74 15.87
CA VAL A 68 -2.84 -12.42 14.58
C VAL A 68 -1.45 -13.03 14.39
N ASP A 69 -1.37 -14.30 13.96
CA ASP A 69 -0.09 -14.93 13.61
C ASP A 69 0.27 -14.71 12.14
N GLU A 70 1.45 -15.18 11.72
CA GLU A 70 1.97 -15.00 10.37
C GLU A 70 1.01 -15.53 9.30
N GLU A 71 0.56 -16.79 9.45
CA GLU A 71 -0.36 -17.43 8.50
C GLU A 71 -1.65 -16.64 8.36
N LYS A 72 -2.23 -16.19 9.49
CA LYS A 72 -3.47 -15.42 9.44
C LYS A 72 -3.27 -14.00 8.89
N ALA A 73 -2.13 -13.37 9.17
CA ALA A 73 -1.80 -12.05 8.62
C ALA A 73 -1.70 -12.10 7.09
N LEU A 74 -1.03 -13.13 6.56
CA LEU A 74 -0.90 -13.38 5.12
C LEU A 74 -2.25 -13.67 4.47
N GLU A 75 -3.10 -14.51 5.08
CA GLU A 75 -4.45 -14.80 4.56
C GLU A 75 -5.32 -13.53 4.46
N ILE A 76 -5.26 -12.66 5.47
CA ILE A 76 -6.00 -11.39 5.45
C ILE A 76 -5.43 -10.46 4.37
N LEU A 77 -4.10 -10.34 4.29
CA LEU A 77 -3.42 -9.50 3.29
C LEU A 77 -3.77 -9.94 1.86
N ASP A 78 -3.76 -11.23 1.57
CA ASP A 78 -4.17 -11.79 0.27
C ASP A 78 -5.63 -11.47 -0.05
N SER A 79 -6.52 -11.48 0.95
CA SER A 79 -7.92 -11.09 0.74
C SER A 79 -8.05 -9.61 0.37
N ILE A 80 -7.23 -8.71 0.94
CA ILE A 80 -7.18 -7.30 0.55
C ILE A 80 -6.63 -7.17 -0.87
N ARG A 81 -5.55 -7.89 -1.18
CA ARG A 81 -4.90 -7.92 -2.49
C ARG A 81 -5.87 -8.33 -3.59
N ASP A 82 -6.65 -9.39 -3.38
CA ASP A 82 -7.67 -9.86 -4.33
C ASP A 82 -8.75 -8.80 -4.60
N ILE A 83 -9.09 -7.96 -3.62
CA ILE A 83 -10.05 -6.87 -3.79
C ILE A 83 -9.44 -5.72 -4.58
N VAL A 84 -8.25 -5.27 -4.16
CA VAL A 84 -7.58 -4.07 -4.66
C VAL A 84 -7.05 -4.27 -6.08
N LEU A 85 -6.49 -5.44 -6.39
CA LEU A 85 -5.91 -5.74 -7.71
C LEU A 85 -6.91 -6.36 -8.68
N ALA A 86 -8.19 -6.46 -8.30
CA ALA A 86 -9.23 -6.88 -9.22
C ALA A 86 -9.35 -5.89 -10.40
N GLU A 87 -9.70 -6.42 -11.57
CA GLU A 87 -9.98 -5.60 -12.75
C GLU A 87 -11.12 -4.61 -12.46
N VAL A 88 -10.87 -3.33 -12.76
CA VAL A 88 -11.86 -2.26 -12.61
C VAL A 88 -12.51 -1.98 -13.96
N PRO A 89 -13.85 -1.87 -14.03
CA PRO A 89 -14.52 -1.46 -15.27
C PRO A 89 -14.02 -0.08 -15.73
N SER A 90 -13.63 0.03 -17.01
CA SER A 90 -13.13 1.27 -17.60
C SER A 90 -14.09 2.45 -17.38
N ILE A 91 -13.53 3.58 -16.91
CA ILE A 91 -14.21 4.83 -16.61
C ILE A 91 -13.86 5.88 -17.67
N SER A 92 -12.57 6.15 -17.84
CA SER A 92 -11.98 7.04 -18.84
C SER A 92 -10.49 6.76 -18.94
N GLU A 93 -9.85 7.10 -20.07
CA GLU A 93 -8.40 6.87 -20.26
C GLU A 93 -7.55 7.45 -19.11
N ASP A 94 -7.79 8.71 -18.74
CA ASP A 94 -7.07 9.38 -17.65
C ASP A 94 -7.31 8.70 -16.29
N ALA A 95 -8.57 8.34 -15.98
CA ALA A 95 -8.90 7.72 -14.69
C ALA A 95 -8.38 6.29 -14.60
N ASP A 96 -8.50 5.52 -15.69
CA ASP A 96 -8.04 4.14 -15.78
C ASP A 96 -6.52 4.08 -15.59
N MET A 97 -5.78 5.03 -16.18
CA MET A 97 -4.34 5.16 -15.99
C MET A 97 -3.96 5.45 -14.53
N MET A 98 -4.66 6.38 -13.86
CA MET A 98 -4.39 6.69 -12.45
C MET A 98 -4.80 5.56 -11.50
N ILE A 99 -5.90 4.85 -11.79
CA ILE A 99 -6.28 3.64 -11.03
C ILE A 99 -5.20 2.58 -11.14
N PHE A 100 -4.66 2.37 -12.35
CA PHE A 100 -3.57 1.43 -12.57
C PHE A 100 -2.31 1.81 -11.79
N SER A 101 -1.90 3.08 -11.81
CA SER A 101 -0.77 3.58 -11.00
C SER A 101 -0.98 3.31 -9.50
N VAL A 102 -2.16 3.64 -8.96
CA VAL A 102 -2.51 3.31 -7.56
C VAL A 102 -2.44 1.81 -7.28
N GLN A 103 -2.97 0.96 -8.17
CA GLN A 103 -2.90 -0.50 -8.00
C GLN A 103 -1.45 -1.01 -8.03
N ASP A 104 -0.60 -0.48 -8.92
CA ASP A 104 0.79 -0.89 -9.05
C ASP A 104 1.61 -0.50 -7.81
N SER A 105 1.47 0.74 -7.34
CA SER A 105 2.06 1.21 -6.07
C SER A 105 1.61 0.38 -4.86
N LEU A 106 0.30 0.08 -4.77
CA LEU A 106 -0.25 -0.76 -3.70
C LEU A 106 0.23 -2.22 -3.80
N SER A 107 0.54 -2.72 -4.99
CA SER A 107 1.05 -4.08 -5.16
C SER A 107 2.40 -4.26 -4.44
N CYS A 108 3.33 -3.32 -4.62
CA CYS A 108 4.61 -3.31 -3.91
C CYS A 108 4.42 -3.04 -2.42
N SER A 109 3.52 -2.14 -2.05
CA SER A 109 3.18 -1.86 -0.65
C SER A 109 2.70 -3.13 0.07
N MET A 110 1.80 -3.90 -0.54
CA MET A 110 1.34 -5.17 0.01
C MET A 110 2.45 -6.23 0.05
N ALA A 111 3.33 -6.28 -0.95
CA ALA A 111 4.50 -7.15 -0.91
C ALA A 111 5.46 -6.80 0.25
N ALA A 112 5.58 -5.53 0.60
CA ALA A 112 6.33 -5.09 1.78
C ALA A 112 5.71 -5.58 3.10
N PHE A 113 4.38 -5.56 3.23
CA PHE A 113 3.69 -6.16 4.39
C PHE A 113 3.92 -7.67 4.46
N GLU A 114 3.86 -8.38 3.33
CA GLU A 114 4.17 -9.81 3.25
C GLU A 114 5.60 -10.10 3.72
N ALA A 115 6.60 -9.41 3.16
CA ALA A 115 8.00 -9.54 3.59
C ALA A 115 8.20 -9.22 5.08
N TYR A 116 7.46 -8.22 5.60
CA TYR A 116 7.48 -7.88 7.01
C TYR A 116 6.93 -9.00 7.91
N PHE A 117 5.81 -9.63 7.54
CA PHE A 117 5.23 -10.75 8.30
C PHE A 117 6.13 -11.99 8.28
N MET A 118 6.75 -12.29 7.14
CA MET A 118 7.71 -13.39 7.01
C MET A 118 9.05 -13.11 7.70
N GLY A 119 9.35 -11.86 8.03
CA GLY A 119 10.63 -11.45 8.61
C GLY A 119 11.78 -11.39 7.59
N ASP A 120 11.46 -11.38 6.29
CA ASP A 120 12.40 -11.43 5.17
C ASP A 120 12.89 -10.02 4.80
N TYR A 121 13.60 -9.36 5.72
CA TYR A 121 14.18 -8.03 5.50
C TYR A 121 15.34 -7.73 6.46
N ASP A 122 16.18 -6.75 6.12
CA ASP A 122 17.21 -6.22 7.03
C ASP A 122 16.67 -5.02 7.82
N LYS A 123 16.72 -5.09 9.15
CA LYS A 123 16.34 -4.00 10.08
C LYS A 123 17.28 -2.79 10.04
N LYS A 124 18.39 -2.90 9.32
CA LYS A 124 19.40 -1.87 9.13
C LYS A 124 19.78 -1.79 7.65
N ALA A 125 18.77 -1.90 6.80
CA ALA A 125 18.92 -1.80 5.36
C ALA A 125 19.54 -0.45 4.97
N ASP A 126 20.40 -0.45 3.96
CA ASP A 126 20.88 0.78 3.33
C ASP A 126 19.91 1.15 2.22
N PHE A 127 18.96 2.05 2.51
CA PHE A 127 17.88 2.40 1.58
C PHE A 127 18.40 3.02 0.28
N GLU A 128 19.40 3.91 0.36
CA GLU A 128 19.99 4.50 -0.84
C GLU A 128 20.63 3.41 -1.73
N ALA A 129 21.31 2.43 -1.14
CA ALA A 129 21.88 1.31 -1.88
C ALA A 129 20.81 0.41 -2.51
N LEU A 130 19.78 0.03 -1.75
CA LEU A 130 18.68 -0.81 -2.24
C LEU A 130 17.90 -0.13 -3.37
N ILE A 131 17.60 1.17 -3.26
CA ILE A 131 16.88 1.91 -4.30
C ILE A 131 17.69 1.93 -5.61
N LYS A 132 19.01 2.15 -5.51
CA LYS A 132 19.89 2.12 -6.69
C LYS A 132 20.00 0.72 -7.28
N GLU A 133 20.00 -0.32 -6.45
CA GLU A 133 20.02 -1.71 -6.90
C GLU A 133 18.71 -2.07 -7.63
N ALA A 134 17.56 -1.69 -7.07
CA ALA A 134 16.26 -1.86 -7.71
C ALA A 134 16.18 -1.10 -9.05
N GLY A 135 16.63 0.16 -9.09
CA GLY A 135 16.69 0.94 -10.33
C GLY A 135 17.65 0.36 -11.38
N ALA A 136 18.74 -0.30 -10.96
CA ALA A 136 19.61 -1.03 -11.88
C ALA A 136 18.92 -2.30 -12.44
N ALA A 137 18.25 -3.06 -11.57
CA ALA A 137 17.47 -4.23 -11.98
C ALA A 137 16.34 -3.86 -12.95
N GLU A 138 15.67 -2.72 -12.74
CA GLU A 138 14.69 -2.16 -13.68
C GLU A 138 15.31 -1.91 -15.07
N GLN A 139 16.49 -1.27 -15.11
CA GLN A 139 17.20 -0.99 -16.38
C GLN A 139 17.64 -2.25 -17.11
N ASP A 140 17.93 -3.32 -16.37
CA ASP A 140 18.28 -4.63 -16.90
C ASP A 140 17.05 -5.51 -17.22
N GLU A 141 15.83 -4.93 -17.15
CA GLU A 141 14.54 -5.60 -17.37
C GLU A 141 14.25 -6.75 -16.37
N GLU A 142 14.96 -6.77 -15.23
CA GLU A 142 14.80 -7.73 -14.13
C GLU A 142 13.76 -7.23 -13.11
N LEU A 143 12.53 -6.99 -13.57
CA LEU A 143 11.48 -6.36 -12.76
C LEU A 143 11.12 -7.16 -11.50
N GLU A 144 11.17 -8.49 -11.54
CA GLU A 144 10.90 -9.29 -10.34
C GLU A 144 11.97 -9.08 -9.24
N ILE A 145 13.23 -8.82 -9.64
CA ILE A 145 14.32 -8.53 -8.70
C ILE A 145 14.13 -7.13 -8.12
N ALA A 146 13.85 -6.14 -8.96
CA ALA A 146 13.56 -4.78 -8.51
C ALA A 146 12.38 -4.76 -7.51
N PHE A 147 11.30 -5.48 -7.83
CA PHE A 147 10.12 -5.59 -6.98
C PHE A 147 10.43 -6.24 -5.63
N ALA A 148 11.19 -7.34 -5.63
CA ALA A 148 11.61 -8.01 -4.40
C ALA A 148 12.48 -7.12 -3.51
N ILE A 149 13.41 -6.35 -4.10
CA ILE A 149 14.23 -5.38 -3.36
C ILE A 149 13.33 -4.33 -2.69
N MET A 150 12.40 -3.74 -3.43
CA MET A 150 11.50 -2.72 -2.90
C MET A 150 10.56 -3.25 -1.82
N ALA A 151 10.07 -4.48 -1.94
CA ALA A 151 9.31 -5.15 -0.88
C ALA A 151 10.11 -5.25 0.43
N THR A 152 11.39 -5.67 0.35
CA THR A 152 12.25 -5.77 1.55
C THR A 152 12.56 -4.41 2.16
N LEU A 153 12.71 -3.36 1.34
CA LEU A 153 12.88 -1.98 1.79
C LEU A 153 11.64 -1.50 2.56
N GLY A 154 10.45 -1.68 1.97
CA GLY A 154 9.19 -1.32 2.62
C GLY A 154 8.97 -2.08 3.93
N ALA A 155 9.36 -3.35 3.99
CA ALA A 155 9.30 -4.14 5.22
C ALA A 155 10.19 -3.58 6.35
N ALA A 156 11.37 -3.07 6.00
CA ALA A 156 12.23 -2.37 6.95
C ALA A 156 11.59 -1.06 7.44
N VAL A 157 10.90 -0.31 6.57
CA VAL A 157 10.11 0.88 6.96
C VAL A 157 8.99 0.49 7.94
N ILE A 158 8.21 -0.54 7.64
CA ILE A 158 7.16 -1.06 8.53
C ILE A 158 7.74 -1.46 9.89
N SER A 159 8.95 -2.01 9.92
CA SER A 159 9.65 -2.36 11.15
C SER A 159 10.15 -1.17 12.00
N GLY A 160 10.00 0.06 11.48
CA GLY A 160 10.32 1.31 12.16
C GLY A 160 11.63 1.96 11.72
N GLN A 161 12.26 1.51 10.64
CA GLN A 161 13.41 2.23 10.07
C GLN A 161 12.91 3.53 9.39
N PRO A 162 13.53 4.70 9.65
CA PRO A 162 13.06 5.97 9.09
C PRO A 162 13.22 5.99 7.56
N PHE A 163 12.21 6.55 6.89
CA PHE A 163 12.22 6.83 5.46
C PHE A 163 12.30 8.34 5.26
N GLU A 164 13.22 8.81 4.43
CA GLU A 164 13.50 10.22 4.22
C GLU A 164 13.06 10.66 2.81
N GLU A 165 12.55 11.88 2.69
CA GLU A 165 12.02 12.44 1.42
C GLU A 165 13.08 12.45 0.30
N GLU A 166 14.36 12.50 0.64
CA GLU A 166 15.45 12.44 -0.35
C GLU A 166 15.43 11.16 -1.19
N TYR A 167 14.92 10.05 -0.64
CA TYR A 167 14.84 8.76 -1.33
C TYR A 167 13.92 8.78 -2.55
N LEU A 168 12.86 9.59 -2.51
CA LEU A 168 11.92 9.76 -3.63
C LEU A 168 12.57 10.39 -4.86
N THR A 169 13.71 11.06 -4.69
CA THR A 169 14.38 11.81 -5.77
C THR A 169 15.58 11.09 -6.37
N ILE A 170 15.89 9.88 -5.90
CA ILE A 170 17.05 9.09 -6.35
C ILE A 170 16.87 8.63 -7.80
N LEU A 171 15.65 8.26 -8.17
CA LEU A 171 15.31 7.73 -9.49
C LEU A 171 14.47 8.76 -10.28
N PRO A 172 14.49 8.69 -11.63
CA PRO A 172 13.60 9.48 -12.47
C PRO A 172 12.12 9.22 -12.19
N GLU A 173 11.26 10.22 -12.40
CA GLU A 173 9.79 10.11 -12.20
C GLU A 173 9.13 9.06 -13.12
N ASP A 174 9.75 8.70 -14.25
CA ASP A 174 9.25 7.69 -15.17
C ASP A 174 9.71 6.26 -14.84
N SER A 175 10.45 6.07 -13.74
CA SER A 175 10.86 4.76 -13.22
C SER A 175 9.68 4.06 -12.52
N ILE A 176 9.49 2.77 -12.80
CA ILE A 176 8.51 1.96 -12.06
C ILE A 176 8.90 1.79 -10.59
N VAL A 177 10.20 1.83 -10.29
CA VAL A 177 10.68 1.77 -8.91
C VAL A 177 10.35 3.06 -8.16
N ALA A 178 10.26 4.21 -8.85
CA ALA A 178 9.77 5.46 -8.25
C ALA A 178 8.28 5.37 -7.86
N GLU A 179 7.43 4.77 -8.72
CA GLU A 179 6.02 4.50 -8.38
C GLU A 179 5.89 3.59 -7.14
N TRP A 180 6.74 2.56 -7.03
CA TRP A 180 6.76 1.70 -5.84
C TRP A 180 7.29 2.42 -4.59
N LEU A 181 8.22 3.36 -4.75
CA LEU A 181 8.69 4.23 -3.67
C LEU A 181 7.58 5.12 -3.12
N ASP A 182 6.70 5.65 -3.98
CA ASP A 182 5.55 6.46 -3.53
C ASP A 182 4.59 5.65 -2.63
N GLY A 183 4.43 4.36 -2.90
CA GLY A 183 3.68 3.45 -2.03
C GLY A 183 4.35 3.26 -0.66
N ILE A 184 5.67 3.13 -0.65
CA ILE A 184 6.46 3.00 0.59
C ILE A 184 6.47 4.31 1.39
N ASP A 185 6.52 5.45 0.72
CA ASP A 185 6.39 6.76 1.37
C ASP A 185 5.01 6.91 2.02
N SER A 186 3.95 6.47 1.33
CA SER A 186 2.60 6.46 1.89
C SER A 186 2.52 5.59 3.17
N ILE A 187 3.21 4.45 3.21
CA ILE A 187 3.39 3.66 4.44
C ILE A 187 4.11 4.47 5.52
N ALA A 188 5.24 5.10 5.19
CA ALA A 188 6.03 5.89 6.13
C ALA A 188 5.24 7.07 6.71
N ALA A 189 4.51 7.79 5.87
CA ALA A 189 3.64 8.90 6.23
C ALA A 189 2.51 8.43 7.16
N ALA A 190 1.86 7.31 6.86
CA ALA A 190 0.81 6.73 7.69
C ALA A 190 1.34 6.29 9.07
N LEU A 191 2.56 5.75 9.14
CA LEU A 191 3.22 5.39 10.40
C LEU A 191 3.51 6.60 11.30
N ILE A 192 3.75 7.78 10.71
CA ILE A 192 4.00 9.04 11.44
C ILE A 192 2.69 9.75 11.81
N GLY A 193 1.68 9.70 10.93
CA GLY A 193 0.50 10.57 10.99
C GLY A 193 -0.49 10.25 12.12
N THR A 194 -1.07 9.05 12.13
CA THR A 194 -2.13 8.67 13.07
C THR A 194 -1.90 7.28 13.64
N ASP A 195 -2.01 7.13 14.97
CA ASP A 195 -1.94 5.84 15.64
C ASP A 195 -3.30 5.14 15.76
N SER A 196 -4.36 5.66 15.13
CA SER A 196 -5.72 5.10 15.24
C SER A 196 -5.79 3.62 14.83
N TYR A 197 -5.01 3.19 13.84
CA TYR A 197 -4.93 1.79 13.41
C TYR A 197 -4.41 0.83 14.50
N LYS A 198 -3.78 1.36 15.57
CA LYS A 198 -3.28 0.58 16.71
C LYS A 198 -4.36 0.35 17.78
N ASN A 199 -5.49 1.04 17.71
CA ASN A 199 -6.61 0.91 18.65
C ASN A 199 -7.57 -0.17 18.15
N PHE A 200 -7.77 -1.23 18.95
CA PHE A 200 -8.61 -2.37 18.58
C PHE A 200 -10.02 -2.33 19.19
N ASP A 201 -10.28 -1.32 20.01
CA ASP A 201 -11.54 -1.15 20.73
C ASP A 201 -12.57 -0.33 19.94
N GLU A 202 -12.17 0.25 18.79
CA GLU A 202 -13.11 0.78 17.81
C GLU A 202 -13.77 -0.42 17.13
N VAL A 203 -14.90 -0.83 17.69
CA VAL A 203 -15.96 -1.45 16.89
C VAL A 203 -16.20 -0.45 15.77
N ASP A 204 -15.95 -0.83 14.51
CA ASP A 204 -16.46 -0.08 13.38
C ASP A 204 -17.99 -0.08 13.58
N ASP A 205 -18.50 1.00 14.17
CA ASP A 205 -19.92 1.27 14.30
C ASP A 205 -20.44 1.53 12.88
N GLU A 206 -20.64 0.44 12.12
CA GLU A 206 -21.47 0.46 10.93
C GLU A 206 -22.93 0.65 11.39
N GLU A 207 -23.38 1.91 11.48
CA GLU A 207 -24.80 2.28 11.36
C GLU A 207 -25.24 2.37 9.90
#